data_AF-A0A1C5BQ81-F1
#
_entry.id   AF-A0A1C5BQ81-F1
#
_cell.length_a   1.000
_cell.length_b   1.000
_cell.length_c   1.000
_cell.angle_alpha   90.00
_cell.angle_beta   90.00
_cell.angle_gamma   90.00
#
_symmetry.space_group_name_H-M   'P 1'
#
loop_
_entity.id
_entity.type
_entity.pdbx_description
1 polymer ?
#
loop_
_entity_poly.entity_id
_entity_poly.type
_entity_poly.pdbx_seq_one_letter_code
_entity_poly.pdbx_strand_id
1 'polypeptide(L)' 'MAKTQLGARVDSEIAELARKRAVDRGLALGDYLAQLVLEDASGLRTRAIGAAERFLDEHQHVFDEAEKPTAAPGAHAA' A
#
# COMPACT_ATOMS: atom_id res chain seq x y z
N MET A 1 23.31 -5.00 -15.04
CA MET A 1 23.57 -6.39 -14.64
C MET A 1 22.74 -7.31 -15.52
N ALA A 2 23.28 -8.46 -15.94
CA ALA A 2 22.49 -9.46 -16.67
C ALA A 2 21.40 -10.04 -15.74
N LYS A 3 20.19 -10.24 -16.28
CA LYS A 3 19.09 -10.87 -15.52
C LYS A 3 19.33 -12.38 -15.45
N THR A 4 19.22 -12.96 -14.25
CA THR A 4 19.30 -14.40 -14.03
C THR A 4 17.90 -15.01 -13.99
N GLN A 5 17.71 -16.16 -14.64
CA GLN A 5 16.44 -16.88 -14.61
C GLN A 5 16.30 -17.66 -13.29
N LEU A 6 15.21 -17.43 -12.54
CA LEU A 6 14.97 -17.99 -11.21
C LEU A 6 14.26 -19.36 -11.21
N GLY A 7 13.58 -19.73 -12.29
CA GLY A 7 12.99 -21.09 -12.45
C GLY A 7 11.99 -21.51 -11.36
N ALA A 8 11.10 -20.63 -10.90
CA ALA A 8 10.11 -20.94 -9.86
C ALA A 8 8.83 -21.58 -10.42
N ARG A 9 8.26 -22.54 -9.67
CA ARG A 9 6.91 -23.09 -9.92
C ARG A 9 5.91 -22.42 -8.99
N VAL A 10 4.77 -22.01 -9.54
CA VAL A 10 3.66 -21.40 -8.81
C VAL A 10 2.35 -21.89 -9.41
N ASP A 11 1.27 -21.82 -8.64
CA ASP A 11 -0.07 -22.10 -9.12
C ASP A 11 -0.45 -21.15 -10.26
N SER A 12 -1.28 -21.64 -11.19
CA SER A 12 -1.69 -20.89 -12.38
C SER A 12 -2.40 -19.58 -12.02
N GLU A 13 -3.27 -19.62 -11.00
CA GLU A 13 -4.01 -18.45 -10.51
C GLU A 13 -3.06 -17.36 -9.99
N ILE A 14 -2.01 -17.76 -9.25
CA ILE A 14 -1.00 -16.84 -8.74
C ILE A 14 -0.18 -16.25 -9.89
N ALA A 15 0.16 -17.07 -10.90
CA ALA A 15 0.88 -16.60 -12.08
C ALA A 15 0.06 -15.56 -12.87
N GLU A 16 -1.26 -15.77 -13.01
CA GLU A 16 -2.17 -14.83 -13.65
C GLU A 16 -2.31 -13.54 -12.86
N LEU A 17 -2.47 -13.65 -11.53
CA LEU A 17 -2.52 -12.49 -10.66
C LEU A 17 -1.24 -11.65 -10.77
N ALA A 18 -0.07 -12.28 -10.73
CA ALA A 18 1.21 -11.58 -10.86
C ALA A 18 1.33 -10.86 -12.21
N ARG A 19 0.88 -11.50 -13.31
CA ARG A 19 0.83 -10.86 -14.64
C ARG A 19 -0.08 -9.63 -14.65
N LYS A 20 -1.31 -9.76 -14.14
CA LYS A 20 -2.26 -8.64 -14.08
C LYS A 20 -1.68 -7.47 -13.27
N ARG A 21 -1.11 -7.75 -12.10
CA ARG A 21 -0.52 -6.72 -11.23
C ARG A 21 0.71 -6.06 -11.84
N ALA A 22 1.50 -6.79 -12.62
CA ALA A 22 2.62 -6.21 -13.37
C ALA A 22 2.11 -5.24 -14.44
N VAL A 23 1.06 -5.63 -15.19
CA VAL A 23 0.41 -4.77 -16.19
C VAL A 23 -0.19 -3.52 -15.56
N ASP A 24 -0.94 -3.65 -14.46
CA ASP A 24 -1.53 -2.52 -13.72
C ASP A 24 -0.48 -1.48 -13.32
N ARG A 25 0.77 -1.92 -13.11
CA ARG A 25 1.90 -1.07 -12.72
C ARG A 25 2.81 -0.66 -13.88
N GLY A 26 2.50 -1.09 -15.11
CA GLY A 26 3.33 -0.81 -16.29
C GLY A 26 4.71 -1.49 -16.25
N LEU A 27 4.84 -2.62 -15.56
CA LEU A 27 6.10 -3.34 -15.37
C LEU A 27 6.12 -4.66 -16.14
N ALA A 28 7.31 -5.07 -16.58
CA ALA A 28 7.53 -6.46 -16.98
C ALA A 28 7.38 -7.37 -15.76
N LEU A 29 6.83 -8.58 -15.95
CA LEU A 29 6.58 -9.53 -14.85
C LEU A 29 7.83 -9.78 -13.99
N GLY A 30 8.99 -9.97 -14.61
CA GLY A 30 10.24 -10.19 -13.89
C GLY A 30 10.67 -8.98 -13.03
N ASP A 31 10.41 -7.76 -13.50
CA ASP A 31 10.76 -6.54 -12.79
C ASP A 31 9.78 -6.28 -11.63
N TYR A 32 8.50 -6.60 -11.83
CA TYR A 32 7.50 -6.62 -10.77
C TYR A 32 7.88 -7.59 -9.65
N LEU A 33 8.26 -8.82 -9.99
CA LEU A 33 8.68 -9.83 -9.00
C LEU A 33 9.96 -9.41 -8.27
N ALA A 34 10.93 -8.83 -8.98
CA ALA A 34 12.16 -8.33 -8.36
C ALA A 34 11.89 -7.21 -7.35
N GLN A 35 11.02 -6.25 -7.68
CA GLN A 35 10.59 -5.22 -6.75
C GLN A 35 9.88 -5.81 -5.54
N LEU A 36 8.94 -6.74 -5.76
CA LEU A 36 8.22 -7.39 -4.67
C LEU A 36 9.17 -8.07 -3.67
N VAL A 37 10.18 -8.79 -4.17
CA VAL A 37 11.19 -9.45 -3.32
C VAL A 37 12.07 -8.43 -2.60
N LEU A 38 12.46 -7.33 -3.26
CA LEU A 38 13.26 -6.27 -2.62
C LEU A 38 12.47 -5.52 -1.54
N GLU A 39 11.21 -5.21 -1.79
CA GLU A 39 10.32 -4.58 -0.81
C GLU A 39 10.12 -5.46 0.43
N ASP A 40 9.91 -6.76 0.21
CA ASP A 40 9.82 -7.76 1.28
C ASP A 40 11.12 -7.86 2.08
N ALA A 41 12.25 -8.09 1.40
CA ALA A 41 13.56 -8.26 2.04
C ALA A 41 14.04 -6.97 2.76
N SER A 42 13.68 -5.80 2.23
CA SER A 42 14.01 -4.53 2.88
C SER A 42 13.20 -4.31 4.16
N GLY A 43 12.06 -4.98 4.35
CA GLY A 43 11.14 -4.68 5.45
C GLY A 43 10.60 -3.24 5.41
N LEU A 44 10.71 -2.57 4.25
CA LEU A 44 10.27 -1.18 4.06
C LEU A 44 8.78 -1.06 4.39
N ARG A 45 7.98 -2.05 3.98
CA ARG A 45 6.54 -2.09 4.27
C ARG A 45 6.26 -2.05 5.76
N THR A 46 6.91 -2.91 6.55
CA THR A 46 6.73 -2.95 8.01
C THR A 46 7.13 -1.61 8.65
N ARG A 47 8.25 -1.04 8.21
CA ARG A 47 8.70 0.26 8.71
C ARG A 47 7.77 1.41 8.33
N ALA A 48 7.24 1.39 7.11
CA ALA A 48 6.30 2.39 6.62
C ALA A 48 4.95 2.30 7.36
N ILE A 49 4.41 1.10 7.57
CA ILE A 49 3.18 0.91 8.35
C ILE A 49 3.40 1.37 9.79
N GLY A 50 4.48 0.94 10.46
CA GLY A 50 4.77 1.38 11.82
C GLY A 50 4.98 2.90 11.92
N ALA A 51 5.49 3.56 10.86
CA ALA A 51 5.57 5.02 10.82
C ALA A 51 4.20 5.68 10.64
N ALA A 52 3.33 5.11 9.80
CA ALA A 52 1.96 5.59 9.64
C ALA A 52 1.14 5.42 10.93
N GLU A 53 1.29 4.30 11.64
CA GLU A 53 0.68 4.08 12.96
C GLU A 53 1.11 5.16 13.96
N ARG A 54 2.42 5.39 14.12
CA ARG A 54 2.92 6.46 14.99
C ARG A 54 2.41 7.84 14.60
N PHE A 55 2.36 8.13 13.30
CA PHE A 55 1.83 9.41 12.82
C PHE A 55 0.36 9.59 13.19
N LEU A 56 -0.47 8.55 13.02
CA LEU A 56 -1.87 8.59 13.41
C LEU A 56 -2.03 8.75 14.93
N ASP A 57 -1.25 8.04 15.73
CA ASP A 57 -1.28 8.16 17.19
C ASP A 57 -0.88 9.57 17.66
N GLU A 58 0.19 10.14 17.11
CA GLU A 58 0.68 11.48 17.47
C GLU A 58 -0.30 12.60 17.04
N HIS A 59 -1.00 12.40 15.92
CA HIS A 59 -1.86 13.42 15.31
C HIS A 59 -3.35 13.13 15.40
N GLN A 60 -3.78 12.15 16.20
CA GLN A 60 -5.18 11.72 16.28
C GLN A 60 -6.13 12.90 16.53
N HIS A 61 -5.74 13.81 17.43
CA HIS A 61 -6.53 15.00 17.77
C HIS A 61 -6.87 15.89 16.57
N VAL A 62 -6.00 15.98 15.56
CA VAL A 62 -6.24 16.79 14.36
C VAL A 62 -7.35 16.17 13.52
N PHE A 63 -7.34 14.84 13.38
CA PHE A 63 -8.40 14.10 12.67
C PHE A 63 -9.72 14.19 13.44
N ASP A 64 -9.68 14.05 14.77
CA ASP A 64 -10.86 14.18 15.62
C ASP A 64 -11.50 15.58 15.53
N GLU A 65 -10.68 16.64 15.45
CA GLU A 65 -11.21 18.00 15.25
C GLU A 65 -11.78 18.23 13.85
N ALA A 66 -11.19 17.61 12.82
CA ALA A 66 -11.71 17.68 11.45
C ALA A 66 -13.04 16.93 11.29
N GLU A 67 -13.29 15.89 12.09
CA GLU A 67 -14.52 15.08 12.04
C GLU A 67 -15.67 15.67 12.87
N LYS A 68 -15.38 16.63 13.79
CA LYS A 68 -16.44 17.36 14.48
C LYS A 68 -17.29 18.10 13.44
N PRO A 69 -18.60 17.82 13.34
CA PRO A 69 -19.46 18.57 12.45
C PRO A 69 -19.44 20.03 12.91
N THR A 70 -18.97 20.94 12.05
CA THR A 70 -19.18 22.38 12.25
C THR A 70 -20.67 22.55 12.45
N ALA A 71 -21.09 22.91 13.66
CA ALA A 71 -22.49 23.20 13.94
C ALA A 71 -22.89 24.32 12.97
N ALA A 72 -23.61 23.95 11.91
CA ALA A 72 -24.20 24.91 11.01
C ALA A 72 -25.14 25.79 11.86
N PRO A 73 -24.94 27.11 11.94
CA PRO A 73 -25.88 27.98 12.62
C PRO A 73 -27.18 27.95 11.80
N GLY A 74 -28.17 27.18 12.22
CA GLY A 74 -29.46 27.11 11.50
C GLY A 74 -30.37 25.93 11.80
N ALA A 75 -29.92 24.88 12.50
CA ALA A 75 -30.79 23.73 12.82
C ALA A 75 -31.60 23.92 14.13
N HIS A 76 -32.14 25.11 14.36
CA HIS A 76 -33.20 25.35 15.35
C HIS A 76 -34.06 26.55 14.90
N ALA A 77 -35.04 26.29 14.04
CA ALA A 77 -36.23 27.12 13.92
C ALA A 77 -37.40 26.25 13.44
N ALA A 78 -38.34 26.04 14.38
CA ALA A 78 -39.76 25.66 14.27
C ALA A 78 -40.22 24.70 13.17
#